data_AF-A0A7T4QUV9-F1
#
_entry.id   AF-A0A7T4QUV9-F1
#
_cell.length_a   1.000
_cell.length_b   1.000
_cell.length_c   1.000
_cell.angle_alpha   90.00
_cell.angle_beta   90.00
_cell.angle_gamma   90.00
#
_symmetry.space_group_name_H-M   'P 1'
#
loop_
_entity.id
_entity.type
_entity.pdbx_description
1 polymer ?
#
loop_
_entity_poly.entity_id
_entity_poly.type
_entity_poly.pdbx_seq_one_letter_code
_entity_poly.pdbx_strand_id
1 'polypeptide(L)'
;MKNNLGIGILLGAIAPMIAYLVSTYTTLFEKTISEKPMLIYAIAVFINLLVIRFLFKGEKGALAKGVLVATFIATILYILTHKLSI
;
A
#
# COMPACT_ATOMS: atom_id res chain seq x y z
N MET A 1 -10.94 7.72 17.06
CA MET A 1 -10.20 8.22 15.88
C MET A 1 -11.14 9.11 15.09
N LYS A 2 -10.77 10.38 14.89
CA LYS A 2 -11.56 11.35 14.14
C LYS A 2 -11.75 10.81 12.71
N ASN A 3 -13.00 10.69 12.24
CA ASN A 3 -13.33 10.16 10.92
C ASN A 3 -12.92 11.18 9.85
N ASN A 4 -11.63 11.21 9.51
CA ASN A 4 -11.03 12.20 8.63
C ASN A 4 -10.32 11.50 7.46
N LEU A 5 -10.65 11.94 6.25
CA LEU A 5 -10.06 11.43 5.02
C LEU A 5 -8.54 11.58 5.00
N GLY A 6 -8.00 12.72 5.45
CA GLY A 6 -6.55 12.96 5.45
C GLY A 6 -5.78 12.00 6.36
N ILE A 7 -6.34 11.67 7.53
CA ILE A 7 -5.75 10.66 8.43
C ILE A 7 -5.80 9.28 7.77
N GLY A 8 -6.87 8.98 7.03
CA GLY A 8 -6.99 7.74 6.26
C GLY A 8 -5.92 7.63 5.18
N ILE A 9 -5.61 8.72 4.49
CA ILE A 9 -4.53 8.76 3.49
C ILE A 9 -3.18 8.46 4.15
N LEU A 10 -2.86 9.14 5.26
CA LEU A 10 -1.61 8.91 5.98
C LEU A 10 -1.50 7.45 6.45
N LEU A 11 -2.58 6.89 6.98
CA LEU A 11 -2.64 5.50 7.41
C LEU A 11 -2.42 4.53 6.23
N GLY A 12 -3.06 4.76 5.09
CA GLY A 12 -2.95 3.92 3.91
C GLY A 12 -1.62 4.02 3.18
N ALA A 13 -0.85 5.08 3.41
CA ALA A 13 0.49 5.23 2.84
C ALA A 13 1.56 4.39 3.56
N ILE A 14 1.30 3.95 4.80
CA ILE A 14 2.27 3.23 5.62
C ILE A 14 2.68 1.90 4.98
N ALA A 15 1.72 1.04 4.62
CA ALA A 15 2.05 -0.28 4.09
C ALA A 15 2.81 -0.23 2.75
N PRO A 16 2.40 0.58 1.75
CA PRO A 16 3.19 0.74 0.52
C PRO A 16 4.57 1.36 0.75
N MET A 17 4.72 2.27 1.71
CA MET A 17 6.02 2.87 2.04
C MET A 17 6.96 1.82 2.66
N ILE A 18 6.45 0.97 3.56
CA ILE A 18 7.23 -0.16 4.09
C ILE A 18 7.62 -1.12 2.97
N ALA A 19 6.70 -1.46 2.05
CA ALA A 19 7.01 -2.30 0.91
C ALA A 19 8.13 -1.73 0.03
N TYR A 20 8.11 -0.41 -0.21
CA TYR A 20 9.17 0.28 -0.93
C TYR A 20 10.51 0.20 -0.21
N LEU A 21 10.55 0.48 1.09
CA LEU A 21 11.78 0.41 1.89
C LEU A 21 12.36 -1.02 1.93
N VAL A 22 11.51 -2.02 2.13
CA VAL A 22 11.93 -3.43 2.13
C VAL A 22 12.49 -3.82 0.76
N SER A 23 11.82 -3.43 -0.32
CA SER A 23 12.26 -3.74 -1.69
C SER A 23 13.55 -3.01 -2.08
N THR A 24 13.77 -1.80 -1.55
CA THR A 24 14.92 -0.96 -1.92
C THR A 24 16.18 -1.28 -1.12
N TYR A 25 16.03 -1.54 0.19
CA TYR A 25 17.18 -1.68 1.10
C TYR A 25 17.46 -3.10 1.53
N THR A 26 16.62 -4.07 1.13
CA THR A 26 16.78 -5.46 1.57
C THR A 26 16.78 -6.42 0.40
N THR A 27 17.78 -7.30 0.37
CA THR A 27 17.92 -8.39 -0.62
C THR A 27 17.10 -9.63 -0.24
N LEU A 28 16.21 -9.52 0.76
CA LEU A 28 15.38 -10.60 1.31
C LEU A 28 14.62 -11.39 0.22
N PHE A 29 14.23 -10.71 -0.85
CA PHE A 29 13.43 -11.29 -1.93
C PHE A 29 14.21 -11.50 -3.23
N GLU A 30 15.39 -10.91 -3.39
CA GLU A 30 16.24 -11.09 -4.58
C GLU A 30 16.75 -12.54 -4.72
N LYS A 31 17.02 -13.22 -3.60
CA LYS A 31 17.54 -14.60 -3.62
C LYS A 31 16.48 -15.69 -3.79
N THR A 32 15.21 -15.39 -3.46
CA THR A 32 14.13 -16.39 -3.41
C THR A 32 13.08 -16.16 -4.48
N ILE A 33 12.89 -14.91 -4.92
CA ILE A 33 11.88 -14.51 -5.89
C ILE A 33 12.63 -13.87 -7.06
N SER A 34 13.19 -14.73 -7.90
CA SER A 34 14.11 -14.35 -8.97
C SER A 34 13.55 -13.40 -10.03
N GLU A 35 12.29 -12.95 -9.96
CA GLU A 35 11.71 -12.18 -11.06
C GLU A 35 10.81 -10.98 -10.74
N LYS A 36 10.12 -10.83 -9.60
CA LYS A 36 9.15 -9.71 -9.48
C LYS A 36 9.04 -9.11 -8.08
N PRO A 37 9.54 -7.88 -7.83
CA PRO A 37 9.29 -7.12 -6.60
C PRO A 37 7.79 -6.86 -6.35
N MET A 38 6.95 -7.09 -7.37
CA MET A 38 5.49 -6.98 -7.34
C MET A 38 4.81 -7.73 -6.18
N LEU A 39 5.37 -8.85 -5.71
CA LEU A 39 4.74 -9.61 -4.62
C LEU A 39 4.66 -8.81 -3.31
N ILE A 40 5.72 -8.06 -2.97
CA ILE A 40 5.78 -7.27 -1.73
C ILE A 40 4.75 -6.14 -1.79
N TYR A 41 4.62 -5.49 -2.94
CA TYR A 41 3.60 -4.46 -3.16
C TYR A 41 2.17 -5.03 -3.14
N ALA A 42 1.96 -6.24 -3.66
CA ALA A 42 0.67 -6.92 -3.58
C ALA A 42 0.28 -7.24 -2.12
N ILE A 43 1.24 -7.65 -1.29
CA ILE A 43 1.02 -7.85 0.16
C ILE A 43 0.64 -6.53 0.83
N ALA A 44 1.31 -5.42 0.50
CA ALA A 44 0.95 -4.11 1.03
C ALA A 44 -0.48 -3.68 0.67
N VAL A 45 -0.90 -3.90 -0.58
CA VAL A 45 -2.29 -3.66 -1.02
C VAL A 45 -3.25 -4.55 -0.21
N PHE A 46 -2.94 -5.83 -0.04
CA PHE A 46 -3.77 -6.75 0.73
C PHE A 46 -3.96 -6.30 2.18
N ILE A 47 -2.88 -5.86 2.85
CA ILE A 47 -2.96 -5.29 4.20
C ILE A 47 -3.90 -4.08 4.23
N ASN A 48 -3.77 -3.15 3.27
CA ASN A 48 -4.66 -2.00 3.20
C ASN A 48 -6.13 -2.41 2.97
N LEU A 49 -6.41 -3.45 2.18
CA LEU A 49 -7.77 -3.97 2.01
C LEU A 49 -8.35 -4.53 3.31
N LEU A 50 -7.54 -5.22 4.13
CA LEU A 50 -7.97 -5.66 5.46
C LEU A 50 -8.27 -4.46 6.37
N VAL A 51 -7.40 -3.45 6.38
CA VAL A 51 -7.62 -2.21 7.14
C VAL A 51 -8.92 -1.53 6.72
N ILE A 52 -9.16 -1.40 5.41
CA ILE A 52 -10.39 -0.83 4.85
C ILE A 52 -11.61 -1.62 5.33
N ARG A 53 -11.57 -2.96 5.31
CA ARG A 53 -12.66 -3.82 5.79
C ARG A 53 -13.00 -3.53 7.26
N PHE A 54 -12.00 -3.44 8.12
CA PHE A 54 -12.22 -3.14 9.54
C PHE A 54 -12.71 -1.70 9.77
N LEU A 55 -12.23 -0.73 9.00
CA LEU A 55 -12.67 0.66 9.10
C LEU A 55 -14.12 0.85 8.65
N PHE A 56 -14.55 0.20 7.55
CA PHE A 56 -15.95 0.23 7.13
C PHE A 56 -16.86 -0.49 8.13
N LYS A 57 -16.43 -1.63 8.69
CA LYS A 57 -17.18 -2.33 9.74
C LYS A 57 -17.37 -1.46 10.99
N GLY A 58 -16.42 -0.58 11.28
CA GLY A 58 -16.50 0.37 12.40
C GLY A 58 -17.11 1.73 12.04
N GLU A 59 -17.86 1.84 10.94
CA GLU A 59 -18.52 3.08 10.46
C GLU A 59 -17.57 4.27 10.19
N LYS A 60 -16.26 4.02 10.06
CA LYS A 60 -15.23 5.03 9.80
C LYS A 60 -15.05 5.27 8.30
N GLY A 61 -16.13 5.64 7.62
CA GLY A 61 -16.18 5.72 6.16
C GLY A 61 -15.17 6.68 5.52
N ALA A 62 -14.89 7.84 6.13
CA ALA A 62 -13.92 8.80 5.58
C ALA A 62 -12.49 8.31 5.73
N LEU A 63 -12.15 7.69 6.87
CA LEU A 63 -10.85 7.04 7.06
C LEU A 63 -10.65 5.90 6.04
N ALA A 64 -11.66 5.03 5.87
CA ALA A 64 -11.60 3.92 4.92
C ALA A 64 -11.39 4.40 3.48
N LYS A 65 -12.12 5.45 3.07
CA LYS A 65 -11.93 6.11 1.76
C LYS A 65 -10.53 6.70 1.61
N GLY A 66 -9.99 7.32 2.66
CA GLY A 66 -8.61 7.83 2.65
C GLY A 66 -7.58 6.73 2.43
N VAL A 67 -7.71 5.59 3.12
CA VAL A 67 -6.83 4.42 2.94
C VAL A 67 -6.94 3.87 1.51
N LEU A 68 -8.16 3.79 0.97
CA LEU A 68 -8.41 3.35 -0.40
C LEU A 68 -7.71 4.27 -1.42
N VAL A 69 -7.86 5.58 -1.29
CA VAL A 69 -7.21 6.57 -2.16
C VAL A 69 -5.69 6.43 -2.12
N ALA A 70 -5.09 6.34 -0.92
CA ALA A 70 -3.65 6.14 -0.78
C ALA A 70 -3.18 4.84 -1.44
N THR A 71 -3.94 3.76 -1.31
CA THR A 71 -3.63 2.46 -1.95
C THR A 71 -3.62 2.57 -3.47
N PHE A 72 -4.61 3.25 -4.04
CA PHE A 72 -4.69 3.49 -5.49
C PHE A 72 -3.53 4.35 -5.98
N ILE A 73 -3.24 5.46 -5.31
CA ILE A 73 -2.11 6.34 -5.66
C ILE A 73 -0.80 5.56 -5.61
N ALA A 74 -0.55 4.80 -4.55
CA ALA A 74 0.67 4.00 -4.41
C ALA A 74 0.79 2.94 -5.52
N THR A 75 -0.32 2.29 -5.89
CA THR A 75 -0.34 1.30 -6.98
C THR A 75 -0.06 1.96 -8.33
N ILE A 76 -0.63 3.13 -8.60
CA ILE A 76 -0.34 3.92 -9.80
C ILE A 76 1.14 4.30 -9.84
N LEU A 77 1.68 4.83 -8.74
CA LEU A 77 3.10 5.20 -8.65
C LEU A 77 4.02 3.99 -8.87
N TYR A 78 3.68 2.82 -8.32
CA TYR A 78 4.42 1.59 -8.57
C TYR A 78 4.42 1.22 -10.06
N ILE A 79 3.25 1.22 -10.70
CA ILE A 79 3.11 0.92 -12.13
C ILE A 79 3.92 1.92 -12.95
N LEU A 80 3.79 3.22 -12.71
CA LEU A 80 4.51 4.24 -13.47
C LEU A 80 6.03 4.10 -13.32
N THR A 81 6.54 3.93 -12.09
CA THR A 81 7.98 3.83 -11.84
C THR A 81 8.58 2.53 -12.38
N HIS A 82 7.87 1.41 -12.33
CA HIS A 82 8.41 0.10 -12.72
C HIS A 82 8.09 -0.30 -14.17
N LYS A 83 7.06 0.29 -14.81
CA LYS A 83 6.75 0.05 -16.24
C LYS A 83 7.40 1.05 -17.19
N LEU A 84 7.69 2.29 -16.77
CA LEU A 84 8.47 3.23 -17.61
C LEU A 84 9.97 2.91 -17.64
N SER A 85 10.46 2.01 -16.78
CA SER A 85 11.86 1.59 -16.77
C SER A 85 12.12 0.37 -17.67
N ILE A 86 11.20 0.06 -18.60
CA ILE A 86 11.35 -0.96 -19.66
C ILE A 86 11.79 -0.27 -20.94
#